data_AF-A0A511JCN4-F1
#
_entry.id   AF-A0A511JCN4-F1
#
_cell.length_a   1.000
_cell.length_b   1.000
_cell.length_c   1.000
_cell.angle_alpha   90.00
_cell.angle_beta   90.00
_cell.angle_gamma   90.00
#
_symmetry.space_group_name_H-M   'P 1'
#
loop_
_entity.id
_entity.type
_entity.pdbx_description
1 polymer ?
#
loop_
_entity_poly.entity_id
_entity_poly.type
_entity_poly.pdbx_seq_one_letter_code
_entity_poly.pdbx_strand_id
1 'polypeptide(L)'
;MMDDLLQEMINPAPAQGDRPRRRRLWATIAIVSLSALGISTLTTSAIFSDDETSTSAITTGSIDLGIDDVNFSVPVDNMLPGASIVKPVHVSNDGSLLYQYGIVAQATNADPANLSTMLRMRIYDIAAADCTLANTETGSPNRISPAGNAWGISTSETNIVGDATIDAAPGNRELVAQTAEDLCVRVDFNSAADDAFQDSSTSLDLIFKARQVDFDPTDPGESNP
;
A
#
# COMPACT_ATOMS: atom_id res chain seq x y z
N MET A 1 -6.10 -11.26 99.30
CA MET A 1 -6.55 -10.36 98.21
C MET A 1 -5.33 -9.79 97.49
N MET A 2 -4.41 -10.65 97.01
CA MET A 2 -3.19 -10.25 96.29
C MET A 2 -2.76 -11.28 95.22
N ASP A 3 -3.59 -12.29 94.94
CA ASP A 3 -3.27 -13.40 94.02
C ASP A 3 -3.94 -13.24 92.64
N ASP A 4 -5.00 -12.42 92.52
CA ASP A 4 -5.69 -12.17 91.24
C ASP A 4 -4.86 -11.32 90.26
N LEU A 5 -4.04 -10.39 90.76
CA LEU A 5 -3.22 -9.51 89.90
C LEU A 5 -2.03 -10.25 89.26
N LEU A 6 -1.55 -11.34 89.86
CA LEU A 6 -0.46 -12.14 89.29
C LEU A 6 -0.96 -13.12 88.24
N GLN A 7 -2.24 -13.51 88.29
CA GLN A 7 -2.81 -14.46 87.36
C GLN A 7 -3.23 -13.83 86.01
N GLU A 8 -3.48 -12.52 85.98
CA GLU A 8 -3.80 -11.77 84.76
C GLU A 8 -2.55 -11.45 83.89
N MET A 9 -1.35 -11.49 84.47
CA MET A 9 -0.10 -11.21 83.74
C MET A 9 0.51 -12.41 83.00
N ILE A 10 0.01 -13.62 83.21
CA ILE A 10 0.61 -14.85 82.66
C ILE A 10 0.03 -15.24 81.29
N ASN A 11 -1.08 -14.65 80.85
CA ASN A 11 -1.68 -15.00 79.56
C ASN A 11 -2.36 -13.80 78.88
N PRO A 12 -1.65 -12.99 78.07
CA PRO A 12 -2.27 -11.89 77.34
C PRO A 12 -3.30 -12.46 76.35
N ALA A 13 -4.50 -11.87 76.30
CA ALA A 13 -5.52 -12.25 75.33
C ALA A 13 -4.95 -12.17 73.89
N PRO A 14 -5.21 -13.17 73.02
CA PRO A 14 -4.65 -13.19 71.68
C PRO A 14 -5.10 -11.95 70.90
N ALA A 15 -4.15 -11.26 70.27
CA ALA A 15 -4.41 -10.07 69.47
C ALA A 15 -5.52 -10.37 68.44
N GLN A 16 -6.60 -9.59 68.47
CA GLN A 16 -7.71 -9.78 67.53
C GLN A 16 -7.16 -9.66 66.11
N GLY A 17 -7.26 -10.75 65.35
CA GLY A 17 -6.69 -10.83 64.01
C GLY A 17 -7.21 -9.70 63.13
N ASP A 18 -6.26 -8.97 62.55
CA ASP A 18 -6.44 -7.75 61.76
C ASP A 18 -7.11 -8.04 60.38
N ARG A 19 -8.33 -8.59 60.43
CA ARG A 19 -9.18 -8.95 59.29
C ARG A 19 -9.39 -7.80 58.29
N PRO A 20 -9.59 -6.53 58.70
CA PRO A 20 -9.77 -5.44 57.74
C PRO A 20 -8.47 -5.13 56.98
N ARG A 21 -7.29 -5.32 57.59
CA ARG A 21 -6.00 -5.04 56.98
C ARG A 21 -5.65 -6.05 55.89
N ARG A 22 -5.96 -7.33 56.11
CA ARG A 22 -5.82 -8.38 55.09
C ARG A 22 -6.75 -8.16 53.91
N ARG A 23 -8.00 -7.75 54.14
CA ARG A 23 -8.95 -7.44 53.03
C ARG A 23 -8.47 -6.29 52.16
N ARG A 24 -7.89 -5.24 52.74
CA ARG A 24 -7.33 -4.11 51.98
C ARG A 24 -6.13 -4.53 51.12
N LEU A 25 -5.29 -5.42 51.64
CA LEU A 25 -4.12 -5.93 50.91
C LEU A 25 -4.51 -6.84 49.73
N TRP A 26 -5.55 -7.65 49.87
CA TRP A 26 -6.09 -8.45 48.77
C TRP A 26 -6.77 -7.59 47.69
N ALA A 27 -7.44 -6.51 48.08
CA ALA A 27 -8.05 -5.58 47.14
C ALA A 27 -7.01 -4.86 46.28
N THR A 28 -5.89 -4.42 46.86
CA THR A 28 -4.81 -3.80 46.07
C THR A 28 -4.12 -4.79 45.14
N ILE A 29 -3.89 -6.03 45.58
CA ILE A 29 -3.34 -7.07 44.70
C ILE A 29 -4.28 -7.38 43.52
N ALA A 30 -5.59 -7.42 43.77
CA ALA A 30 -6.59 -7.65 42.73
C ALA A 30 -6.63 -6.51 41.68
N ILE A 31 -6.53 -5.25 42.12
CA ILE A 31 -6.51 -4.10 41.21
C ILE A 31 -5.23 -4.10 40.36
N VAL A 32 -4.07 -4.35 40.98
CA VAL A 32 -2.78 -4.36 40.26
C VAL A 32 -2.70 -5.52 39.25
N SER A 33 -3.23 -6.69 39.60
CA SER A 33 -3.30 -7.83 38.68
C SER A 33 -4.25 -7.58 37.50
N LEU A 34 -5.37 -6.88 37.70
CA LEU A 34 -6.26 -6.50 36.59
C LEU A 34 -5.60 -5.51 35.62
N SER A 35 -4.80 -4.56 36.13
CA SER A 35 -4.05 -3.62 35.27
C SER A 35 -2.95 -4.29 34.45
N ALA A 36 -2.35 -5.37 34.93
CA ALA A 36 -1.34 -6.11 34.18
C ALA A 36 -1.93 -6.92 33.02
N LEU A 37 -3.21 -7.31 33.10
CA LEU A 37 -3.91 -8.07 32.06
C LEU A 37 -4.58 -7.17 31.01
N GLY A 38 -4.66 -5.86 31.24
CA GLY A 38 -5.25 -4.89 30.31
C GLY A 38 -4.30 -4.38 29.22
N ILE A 39 -3.03 -4.80 29.21
CA ILE A 39 -2.03 -4.41 28.22
C ILE A 39 -1.90 -5.50 27.15
N SER A 40 -3.02 -5.92 26.56
CA SER A 40 -3.01 -6.65 25.30
C SER A 40 -3.48 -5.71 24.20
N THR A 41 -2.51 -4.91 23.72
CA THR A 41 -2.38 -4.51 22.32
C THR A 41 -3.68 -4.20 21.58
N LEU A 42 -4.23 -3.02 21.82
CA LEU A 42 -4.92 -2.31 20.75
C LEU A 42 -3.82 -1.70 19.87
N THR A 43 -3.24 -2.50 18.97
CA THR A 43 -2.51 -1.96 17.82
C THR A 43 -3.55 -1.35 16.91
N THR A 44 -3.95 -0.12 17.19
CA THR A 44 -4.65 0.71 16.22
C THR A 44 -3.64 1.07 15.14
N SER A 45 -3.56 0.25 14.09
CA SER A 45 -2.92 0.66 12.84
C SER A 45 -3.72 1.85 12.32
N ALA A 46 -3.24 3.06 12.57
CA ALA A 46 -3.77 4.25 11.94
C ALA A 46 -3.23 4.26 10.50
N ILE A 47 -4.02 3.74 9.57
CA ILE A 47 -3.80 3.97 8.15
C ILE A 47 -4.20 5.43 7.91
N PHE A 48 -3.24 6.28 7.56
CA PHE A 48 -3.46 7.70 7.31
C PHE A 48 -4.19 7.91 5.96
N SER A 49 -5.23 8.77 5.96
CA SER A 49 -5.95 9.34 4.80
C SER A 49 -6.48 10.72 5.24
N ASP A 50 -6.38 11.77 4.41
CA ASP A 50 -6.52 13.18 4.88
C ASP A 50 -7.76 13.96 4.37
N ASP A 51 -8.26 14.86 5.24
CA ASP A 51 -8.72 16.25 4.98
C ASP A 51 -8.80 17.07 6.32
N GLU A 52 -8.11 18.23 6.41
CA GLU A 52 -8.27 19.43 7.30
C GLU A 52 -7.33 19.70 8.53
N THR A 53 -7.20 20.97 8.95
CA THR A 53 -6.05 21.59 9.69
C THR A 53 -6.23 21.91 11.21
N SER A 54 -5.14 21.79 12.02
CA SER A 54 -4.89 22.53 13.30
C SER A 54 -3.42 22.39 13.82
N THR A 55 -2.88 23.40 14.53
CA THR A 55 -1.43 23.56 14.83
C THR A 55 -0.97 23.27 16.28
N SER A 56 -0.25 22.14 16.42
CA SER A 56 0.98 21.90 17.20
C SER A 56 1.52 20.58 16.66
N ALA A 57 2.34 20.64 15.63
CA ALA A 57 2.48 19.50 14.74
C ALA A 57 3.59 18.55 15.22
N ILE A 58 3.19 17.40 15.79
CA ILE A 58 3.82 16.16 15.35
C ILE A 58 3.48 16.09 13.86
N THR A 59 4.41 16.52 13.01
CA THR A 59 4.27 16.35 11.56
C THR A 59 4.39 14.87 11.28
N THR A 60 3.26 14.20 11.05
CA THR A 60 3.25 12.90 10.40
C THR A 60 3.85 13.07 9.01
N GLY A 61 4.62 12.07 8.57
CA GLY A 61 5.09 12.07 7.19
C GLY A 61 3.91 12.02 6.21
N SER A 62 4.13 12.50 5.00
CA SER A 62 3.19 12.57 3.89
C SER A 62 3.51 11.51 2.84
N ILE A 63 2.47 11.01 2.18
CA ILE A 63 2.57 10.27 0.92
C ILE A 63 2.10 11.23 -0.16
N ASP A 64 2.97 11.56 -1.10
CA ASP A 64 2.62 12.38 -2.26
C ASP A 64 3.16 11.66 -3.50
N LEU A 65 2.25 11.14 -4.30
CA LEU A 65 2.54 10.42 -5.54
C LEU A 65 2.35 11.41 -6.69
N GLY A 66 3.47 11.91 -7.20
CA GLY A 66 3.51 12.74 -8.40
C GLY A 66 3.64 11.86 -9.64
N ILE A 67 2.81 12.11 -10.64
CA ILE A 67 2.83 11.39 -11.91
C ILE A 67 2.62 12.38 -13.05
N ASP A 68 3.46 12.31 -14.08
CA ASP A 68 3.22 13.03 -15.34
C ASP A 68 1.96 12.49 -16.02
N ASP A 69 1.09 13.34 -16.59
CA ASP A 69 -0.20 12.91 -17.20
C ASP A 69 -0.06 11.66 -18.11
N VAL A 70 -0.52 10.50 -17.60
CA VAL A 70 -0.47 9.20 -18.26
C VAL A 70 -1.80 8.85 -18.94
N ASN A 71 -2.41 9.81 -19.62
CA ASN A 71 -3.50 9.47 -20.52
C ASN A 71 -2.94 8.88 -21.82
N PHE A 72 -3.36 7.66 -22.13
CA PHE A 72 -3.22 7.07 -23.47
C PHE A 72 -4.57 7.19 -24.15
N SER A 73 -4.73 8.23 -24.96
CA SER A 73 -5.78 8.19 -25.98
C SER A 73 -5.22 7.41 -27.16
N VAL A 74 -5.71 6.18 -27.36
CA VAL A 74 -5.54 5.48 -28.63
C VAL A 74 -6.66 6.03 -29.53
N PRO A 75 -6.34 7.01 -30.38
CA PRO A 75 -5.41 6.80 -31.47
C PRO A 75 -4.19 7.74 -31.42
N VAL A 76 -3.00 7.16 -31.37
CA VAL A 76 -1.78 7.85 -31.84
C VAL A 76 -1.87 7.84 -33.37
N ASP A 77 -2.70 8.73 -33.93
CA ASP A 77 -3.10 8.89 -35.34
C ASP A 77 -2.81 7.66 -36.24
N ASN A 78 -3.78 6.74 -36.31
CA ASN A 78 -3.81 5.61 -37.26
C ASN A 78 -2.83 4.45 -36.97
N MET A 79 -2.86 3.87 -35.77
CA MET A 79 -2.17 2.61 -35.52
C MET A 79 -2.70 1.49 -36.43
N LEU A 80 -1.81 0.86 -37.20
CA LEU A 80 -2.14 -0.33 -37.99
C LEU A 80 -2.10 -1.60 -37.12
N PRO A 81 -2.87 -2.64 -37.46
CA PRO A 81 -2.71 -3.97 -36.86
C PRO A 81 -1.23 -4.42 -36.88
N GLY A 82 -0.72 -4.87 -35.73
CA GLY A 82 0.69 -5.24 -35.54
C GLY A 82 1.61 -4.10 -35.13
N ALA A 83 1.14 -2.84 -35.17
CA ALA A 83 1.91 -1.71 -34.68
C ALA A 83 2.05 -1.73 -33.15
N SER A 84 3.00 -0.96 -32.64
CA SER A 84 3.20 -0.76 -31.22
C SER A 84 3.59 0.69 -30.96
N ILE A 85 3.21 1.19 -29.80
CA ILE A 85 3.60 2.51 -29.30
C ILE A 85 4.21 2.37 -27.93
N VAL A 86 5.06 3.33 -27.57
CA VAL A 86 5.66 3.45 -26.24
C VAL A 86 5.51 4.87 -25.73
N LYS A 87 5.37 5.04 -24.42
CA LYS A 87 5.38 6.34 -23.75
C LYS A 87 6.12 6.20 -22.41
N PRO A 88 7.10 7.07 -22.13
CA PRO A 88 7.72 7.14 -20.83
C PRO A 88 6.74 7.73 -19.81
N VAL A 89 6.86 7.30 -18.57
CA VAL A 89 6.06 7.75 -17.44
C VAL A 89 7.00 8.03 -16.28
N HIS A 90 6.97 9.25 -15.77
CA HIS A 90 7.71 9.63 -14.58
C HIS A 90 6.82 9.42 -13.35
N VAL A 91 7.37 8.75 -12.33
CA VAL A 91 6.70 8.51 -11.05
C VAL A 91 7.59 9.08 -9.96
N SER A 92 7.08 10.03 -9.18
CA SER A 92 7.79 10.65 -8.06
C SER A 92 7.11 10.36 -6.73
N ASN A 93 7.92 10.29 -5.69
CA ASN A 93 7.48 10.38 -4.31
C ASN A 93 7.90 11.75 -3.76
N ASP A 94 7.01 12.73 -3.89
CA ASP A 94 7.20 14.08 -3.37
C ASP A 94 6.89 14.15 -1.86
N GLY A 95 6.45 13.03 -1.29
CA GLY A 95 6.18 12.85 0.13
C GLY A 95 7.44 12.67 0.97
N SER A 96 7.21 12.42 2.26
CA SER A 96 8.27 12.24 3.27
C SER A 96 8.37 10.81 3.79
N LEU A 97 7.56 9.90 3.28
CA LEU A 97 7.56 8.48 3.66
C LEU A 97 7.77 7.59 2.44
N LEU A 98 8.41 6.46 2.64
CA LEU A 98 8.39 5.39 1.66
C LEU A 98 6.96 4.88 1.48
N TYR A 99 6.54 4.69 0.23
CA TYR A 99 5.30 4.02 -0.10
C TYR A 99 5.55 2.84 -1.03
N GLN A 100 4.61 1.90 -1.02
CA GLN A 100 4.51 0.89 -2.06
C GLN A 100 3.34 1.23 -2.98
N TYR A 101 3.45 0.87 -4.25
CA TYR A 101 2.40 1.08 -5.21
C TYR A 101 2.27 -0.06 -6.22
N GLY A 102 1.07 -0.16 -6.77
CA GLY A 102 0.72 -1.04 -7.87
C GLY A 102 0.10 -0.23 -9.00
N ILE A 103 0.04 -0.82 -10.19
CA ILE A 103 -0.50 -0.20 -11.39
C ILE A 103 -1.68 -1.00 -11.87
N VAL A 104 -2.82 -0.32 -12.00
CA VAL A 104 -4.07 -0.83 -12.53
C VAL A 104 -4.27 -0.26 -13.92
N ALA A 105 -4.79 -1.05 -14.84
CA ALA A 105 -5.25 -0.55 -16.14
C ALA A 105 -6.74 -0.79 -16.34
N GLN A 106 -7.36 0.12 -17.06
CA GLN A 106 -8.72 0.01 -17.55
C GLN A 106 -8.82 0.61 -18.95
N ALA A 107 -9.66 0.03 -19.80
CA ALA A 107 -9.99 0.56 -21.10
C ALA A 107 -11.43 1.10 -21.14
N THR A 108 -11.62 2.21 -21.83
CA THR A 108 -12.94 2.73 -22.21
C THR A 108 -13.04 2.73 -23.72
N ASN A 109 -13.98 1.97 -24.27
CA ASN A 109 -14.21 1.92 -25.71
C ASN A 109 -15.24 2.98 -26.09
N ALA A 110 -14.94 3.79 -27.09
CA ALA A 110 -15.93 4.73 -27.64
C ALA A 110 -16.90 4.02 -28.61
N ASP A 111 -16.43 2.92 -29.22
CA ASP A 111 -17.08 2.27 -30.36
C ASP A 111 -17.43 0.80 -30.06
N PRO A 112 -18.46 0.23 -30.72
CA PRO A 112 -18.91 -1.14 -30.48
C PRO A 112 -17.90 -2.21 -30.90
N ALA A 113 -16.90 -1.86 -31.73
CA ALA A 113 -15.81 -2.75 -32.13
C ALA A 113 -14.99 -3.25 -30.93
N ASN A 114 -15.02 -2.54 -29.80
CA ASN A 114 -14.35 -2.93 -28.56
C ASN A 114 -12.84 -3.16 -28.78
N LEU A 115 -12.17 -2.14 -29.32
CA LEU A 115 -10.75 -2.16 -29.70
C LEU A 115 -9.84 -2.65 -28.56
N SER A 116 -10.21 -2.38 -27.31
CA SER A 116 -9.47 -2.86 -26.13
C SER A 116 -9.19 -4.37 -26.14
N THR A 117 -10.06 -5.19 -26.75
CA THR A 117 -9.89 -6.64 -26.92
C THR A 117 -8.70 -7.03 -27.80
N MET A 118 -8.29 -6.13 -28.69
CA MET A 118 -7.17 -6.30 -29.61
C MET A 118 -5.90 -5.58 -29.15
N LEU A 119 -5.93 -4.92 -27.99
CA LEU A 119 -4.77 -4.26 -27.43
C LEU A 119 -4.12 -5.10 -26.35
N ARG A 120 -2.83 -4.89 -26.15
CA ARG A 120 -2.07 -5.45 -25.04
C ARG A 120 -1.15 -4.40 -24.46
N MET A 121 -1.17 -4.26 -23.15
CA MET A 121 -0.28 -3.37 -22.41
C MET A 121 0.86 -4.13 -21.77
N ARG A 122 2.06 -3.56 -21.76
CA ARG A 122 3.25 -4.05 -21.05
C ARG A 122 3.96 -2.86 -20.41
N ILE A 123 4.47 -3.04 -19.19
CA ILE A 123 5.18 -1.99 -18.47
C ILE A 123 6.60 -2.46 -18.18
N TYR A 124 7.56 -1.57 -18.38
CA TYR A 124 8.98 -1.80 -18.20
C TYR A 124 9.59 -0.76 -17.26
N ASP A 125 10.57 -1.20 -16.47
CA ASP A 125 11.41 -0.35 -15.62
C ASP A 125 12.65 0.09 -16.40
N ILE A 126 12.53 1.21 -17.11
CA ILE A 126 13.51 1.71 -18.07
C ILE A 126 13.47 3.24 -18.02
N ALA A 127 14.65 3.86 -17.94
CA ALA A 127 14.83 5.30 -18.01
C ALA A 127 14.07 5.93 -19.19
N ALA A 128 13.53 7.14 -19.02
CA ALA A 128 12.70 7.78 -20.03
C ALA A 128 13.40 7.91 -21.40
N ALA A 129 14.71 8.17 -21.40
CA ALA A 129 15.54 8.27 -22.61
C ALA A 129 15.66 6.94 -23.38
N ASP A 130 15.51 5.82 -22.69
CA ASP A 130 15.63 4.47 -23.23
C ASP A 130 14.26 3.83 -23.53
N CYS A 131 13.16 4.55 -23.30
CA CYS A 131 11.79 4.12 -23.59
C CYS A 131 11.53 4.09 -25.11
N THR A 132 12.03 3.04 -25.75
CA THR A 132 11.97 2.83 -27.20
C THR A 132 11.32 1.49 -27.53
N LEU A 133 10.83 1.34 -28.76
CA LEU A 133 10.29 0.06 -29.23
C LEU A 133 11.31 -1.08 -29.12
N ALA A 134 12.57 -0.82 -29.46
CA ALA A 134 13.65 -1.81 -29.42
C ALA A 134 13.90 -2.33 -27.99
N ASN A 135 13.93 -1.44 -27.00
CA ASN A 135 14.20 -1.81 -25.60
C ASN A 135 12.99 -2.43 -24.89
N THR A 136 11.80 -2.37 -25.51
CA THR A 136 10.54 -2.91 -24.98
C THR A 136 10.04 -4.12 -25.75
N GLU A 137 10.89 -4.75 -26.58
CA GLU A 137 10.55 -5.96 -27.31
C GLU A 137 10.26 -7.16 -26.39
N THR A 138 9.61 -8.18 -26.95
CA THR A 138 9.31 -9.41 -26.22
C THR A 138 10.58 -10.06 -25.70
N GLY A 139 10.64 -10.31 -24.39
CA GLY A 139 11.80 -10.91 -23.74
C GLY A 139 12.81 -9.90 -23.17
N SER A 140 12.54 -8.59 -23.28
CA SER A 140 13.33 -7.58 -22.58
C SER A 140 13.33 -7.86 -21.06
N PRO A 141 14.51 -7.83 -20.41
CA PRO A 141 14.68 -8.26 -19.01
C PRO A 141 13.98 -7.33 -18.00
N ASN A 142 13.69 -6.09 -18.40
CA ASN A 142 13.17 -5.05 -17.51
C ASN A 142 11.64 -4.98 -17.49
N ARG A 143 10.94 -6.00 -18.00
CA ARG A 143 9.47 -6.04 -17.95
C ARG A 143 8.99 -6.29 -16.53
N ILE A 144 8.18 -5.38 -16.00
CA ILE A 144 7.61 -5.46 -14.64
C ILE A 144 6.15 -5.90 -14.62
N SER A 145 5.41 -5.72 -15.72
CA SER A 145 4.10 -6.34 -15.86
C SER A 145 4.23 -7.87 -15.99
N PRO A 146 3.32 -8.69 -15.43
CA PRO A 146 3.36 -10.14 -15.49
C PRO A 146 3.63 -10.71 -16.88
N ALA A 147 4.35 -11.83 -16.89
CA ALA A 147 4.63 -12.53 -18.13
C ALA A 147 3.34 -13.03 -18.78
N GLY A 148 3.10 -12.62 -20.03
CA GLY A 148 2.01 -13.16 -20.83
C GLY A 148 0.69 -12.42 -20.71
N ASN A 149 0.69 -11.09 -20.52
CA ASN A 149 -0.53 -10.29 -20.72
C ASN A 149 -1.21 -10.72 -22.02
N ALA A 150 -2.37 -11.33 -21.88
CA ALA A 150 -3.18 -11.76 -22.99
C ALA A 150 -3.61 -10.53 -23.79
N TRP A 151 -4.01 -10.73 -25.04
CA TRP A 151 -4.77 -9.71 -25.74
C TRP A 151 -6.05 -9.42 -24.97
N GLY A 152 -6.42 -8.16 -24.91
CA GLY A 152 -7.58 -7.69 -24.18
C GLY A 152 -7.20 -6.94 -22.91
N ILE A 153 -7.33 -5.62 -23.00
CA ILE A 153 -7.33 -4.75 -21.82
C ILE A 153 -8.78 -4.69 -21.32
N SER A 154 -8.97 -4.99 -20.04
CA SER A 154 -10.31 -5.05 -19.43
C SER A 154 -10.97 -3.66 -19.40
N THR A 155 -12.29 -3.63 -19.56
CA THR A 155 -13.09 -2.41 -19.31
C THR A 155 -13.40 -2.20 -17.83
N SER A 156 -12.81 -3.01 -16.96
CA SER A 156 -12.83 -2.87 -15.50
C SER A 156 -11.39 -2.86 -14.98
N GLU A 157 -11.16 -2.12 -13.91
CA GLU A 157 -9.86 -2.05 -13.23
C GLU A 157 -9.23 -3.43 -13.04
N THR A 158 -8.05 -3.62 -13.63
CA THR A 158 -7.27 -4.86 -13.52
C THR A 158 -5.84 -4.54 -13.14
N ASN A 159 -5.31 -5.23 -12.13
CA ASN A 159 -3.91 -5.09 -11.71
C ASN A 159 -2.97 -5.56 -12.84
N ILE A 160 -2.10 -4.66 -13.31
CA ILE A 160 -1.07 -4.91 -14.34
C ILE A 160 0.33 -4.98 -13.71
N VAL A 161 0.58 -4.31 -12.59
CA VAL A 161 1.81 -4.43 -11.80
C VAL A 161 1.43 -4.44 -10.33
N GLY A 162 1.89 -5.45 -9.58
CA GLY A 162 1.60 -5.59 -8.16
C GLY A 162 0.11 -5.65 -7.83
N ASP A 163 -0.20 -5.49 -6.55
CA ASP A 163 -1.53 -5.27 -6.01
C ASP A 163 -1.43 -4.37 -4.77
N ALA A 164 -1.65 -3.07 -4.96
CA ALA A 164 -1.57 -2.10 -3.88
C ALA A 164 -2.70 -2.23 -2.84
N THR A 165 -3.68 -3.10 -3.05
CA THR A 165 -4.69 -3.41 -2.03
C THR A 165 -4.17 -4.39 -0.97
N ILE A 166 -3.03 -5.04 -1.23
CA ILE A 166 -2.40 -6.03 -0.36
C ILE A 166 -1.04 -5.49 0.09
N ASP A 167 -0.71 -5.71 1.37
CA ASP A 167 0.58 -5.28 1.91
C ASP A 167 1.70 -6.19 1.41
N ALA A 168 2.82 -5.59 0.99
CA ALA A 168 3.98 -6.28 0.43
C ALA A 168 3.59 -7.31 -0.65
N ALA A 169 2.57 -7.00 -1.46
CA ALA A 169 2.10 -7.90 -2.49
C ALA A 169 3.24 -8.17 -3.50
N PRO A 170 3.43 -9.42 -3.96
CA PRO A 170 4.45 -9.71 -4.96
C PRO A 170 4.29 -8.80 -6.20
N GLY A 171 5.36 -8.05 -6.51
CA GLY A 171 5.39 -7.13 -7.63
C GLY A 171 4.87 -5.72 -7.35
N ASN A 172 4.47 -5.40 -6.11
CA ASN A 172 4.40 -4.00 -5.68
C ASN A 172 5.77 -3.36 -5.85
N ARG A 173 5.76 -2.09 -6.25
CA ARG A 173 6.95 -1.27 -6.37
C ARG A 173 7.07 -0.40 -5.13
N GLU A 174 8.29 -0.17 -4.68
CA GLU A 174 8.57 0.70 -3.54
C GLU A 174 9.27 1.95 -4.05
N LEU A 175 8.85 3.11 -3.57
CA LEU A 175 9.50 4.38 -3.89
C LEU A 175 9.80 5.14 -2.60
N VAL A 176 11.08 5.37 -2.36
CA VAL A 176 11.59 6.09 -1.18
C VAL A 176 11.18 7.56 -1.28
N ALA A 177 11.00 8.22 -0.13
CA ALA A 177 10.71 9.64 -0.06
C ALA A 177 11.71 10.48 -0.87
N GLN A 178 11.21 11.50 -1.56
CA GLN A 178 12.00 12.44 -2.37
C GLN A 178 12.79 11.78 -3.50
N THR A 179 12.37 10.59 -3.95
CA THR A 179 12.94 9.90 -5.10
C THR A 179 11.93 9.75 -6.23
N ALA A 180 12.43 9.44 -7.41
CA ALA A 180 11.62 9.22 -8.59
C ALA A 180 12.19 8.06 -9.40
N GLU A 181 11.33 7.47 -10.21
CA GLU A 181 11.66 6.44 -11.18
C GLU A 181 10.96 6.71 -12.51
N ASP A 182 11.52 6.12 -13.56
CA ASP A 182 10.94 6.17 -14.90
C ASP A 182 10.45 4.78 -15.29
N LEU A 183 9.21 4.75 -15.78
CA LEU A 183 8.61 3.57 -16.38
C LEU A 183 8.42 3.80 -17.87
N CYS A 184 8.38 2.71 -18.64
CA CYS A 184 8.05 2.73 -20.04
C CYS A 184 6.84 1.84 -20.31
N VAL A 185 5.75 2.44 -20.76
CA VAL A 185 4.52 1.71 -21.08
C VAL A 185 4.50 1.46 -22.58
N ARG A 186 4.32 0.21 -22.97
CA ARG A 186 4.13 -0.23 -24.34
C ARG A 186 2.71 -0.71 -24.54
N VAL A 187 2.09 -0.26 -25.63
CA VAL A 187 0.80 -0.79 -26.12
C VAL A 187 1.02 -1.41 -27.49
N ASP A 188 0.65 -2.68 -27.63
CA ASP A 188 0.65 -3.40 -28.90
C ASP A 188 -0.77 -3.46 -29.45
N PHE A 189 -0.90 -3.40 -30.78
CA PHE A 189 -2.13 -3.71 -31.50
C PHE A 189 -2.01 -5.07 -32.19
N ASN A 190 -2.97 -5.96 -31.97
CA ASN A 190 -2.97 -7.30 -32.52
C ASN A 190 -2.95 -7.28 -34.05
N SER A 191 -1.97 -7.97 -34.65
CA SER A 191 -1.86 -8.12 -36.10
C SER A 191 -2.97 -8.96 -36.72
N ALA A 192 -3.75 -9.67 -35.90
CA ALA A 192 -4.92 -10.43 -36.33
C ALA A 192 -6.22 -9.60 -36.35
N ALA A 193 -6.18 -8.32 -35.98
CA ALA A 193 -7.33 -7.43 -36.10
C ALA A 193 -7.73 -7.28 -37.58
N ASP A 194 -9.03 -7.39 -37.85
CA ASP A 194 -9.63 -7.26 -39.17
C ASP A 194 -10.28 -5.88 -39.36
N ASP A 195 -10.95 -5.68 -40.49
CA ASP A 195 -11.59 -4.42 -40.85
C ASP A 195 -12.71 -4.00 -39.87
N ALA A 196 -13.17 -4.88 -38.96
CA ALA A 196 -14.16 -4.51 -37.95
C ALA A 196 -13.61 -3.50 -36.91
N PHE A 197 -12.29 -3.37 -36.82
CA PHE A 197 -11.60 -2.42 -35.94
C PHE A 197 -11.16 -1.14 -36.66
N GLN A 198 -11.47 -0.98 -37.95
CA GLN A 198 -11.19 0.25 -38.68
C GLN A 198 -11.97 1.43 -38.06
N ASP A 199 -11.32 2.58 -37.97
CA ASP A 199 -11.86 3.82 -37.38
C ASP A 199 -12.36 3.67 -35.92
N SER A 200 -11.91 2.63 -35.22
CA SER A 200 -12.24 2.42 -33.82
C SER A 200 -11.24 3.08 -32.88
N SER A 201 -11.71 3.42 -31.68
CA SER A 201 -10.95 4.15 -30.68
C SER A 201 -11.22 3.64 -29.26
N THR A 202 -10.20 3.77 -28.41
CA THR A 202 -10.31 3.44 -26.99
C THR A 202 -9.38 4.32 -26.16
N SER A 203 -9.86 4.76 -25.00
CA SER A 203 -9.01 5.37 -23.97
C SER A 203 -8.46 4.29 -23.06
N LEU A 204 -7.18 4.38 -22.70
CA LEU A 204 -6.58 3.53 -21.69
C LEU A 204 -6.16 4.39 -20.50
N ASP A 205 -6.69 4.03 -19.33
CA ASP A 205 -6.39 4.68 -18.07
C ASP A 205 -5.40 3.79 -17.30
N LEU A 206 -4.25 4.34 -16.93
CA LEU A 206 -3.32 3.72 -15.98
C LEU A 206 -3.46 4.41 -14.64
N ILE A 207 -3.88 3.65 -13.64
CA ILE A 207 -4.16 4.14 -12.29
C ILE A 207 -3.08 3.58 -11.37
N PHE A 208 -2.29 4.48 -10.80
CA PHE A 208 -1.25 4.14 -9.83
C PHE A 208 -1.87 4.22 -8.44
N LYS A 209 -1.89 3.09 -7.74
CA LYS A 209 -2.44 2.98 -6.40
C LYS A 209 -1.28 2.89 -5.43
N ALA A 210 -1.04 3.95 -4.65
CA ALA A 210 -0.03 3.96 -3.60
C ALA A 210 -0.65 3.71 -2.22
N ARG A 211 0.15 3.12 -1.33
CA ARG A 211 -0.16 2.98 0.09
C ARG A 211 1.11 3.06 0.91
N GLN A 212 0.98 3.47 2.16
CA GLN A 212 2.07 3.33 3.12
C GLN A 212 2.46 1.87 3.26
N VAL A 213 3.75 1.61 3.45
CA VAL A 213 4.21 0.33 4.00
C VAL A 213 3.83 0.23 5.47
N ASP A 214 3.48 -0.96 5.92
CA ASP A 214 3.21 -1.19 7.33
C ASP A 214 4.52 -1.01 8.13
N PHE A 215 4.46 -0.30 9.25
CA PHE A 215 5.64 -0.05 10.07
C PHE A 215 6.20 -1.36 10.65
N ASP A 216 7.43 -1.73 10.27
CA ASP A 216 8.17 -2.81 10.93
C ASP A 216 8.96 -2.27 12.16
N PRO A 217 8.58 -2.63 13.40
CA PRO A 217 9.32 -2.22 14.59
C PRO A 217 10.73 -2.83 14.70
N THR A 218 11.04 -3.85 13.90
CA THR A 218 12.36 -4.48 13.83
C THR A 218 13.28 -3.83 12.80
N ASP A 219 12.72 -3.06 11.86
CA ASP A 219 13.44 -2.16 10.96
C ASP A 219 12.88 -0.73 11.03
N PRO A 220 13.24 0.03 12.08
CA PRO A 220 12.78 1.42 12.21
C PRO A 220 13.30 2.34 11.08
N GLY A 221 14.21 1.86 10.23
CA GLY A 221 14.76 2.59 9.08
C GLY A 221 13.76 2.79 7.94
N GLU A 222 12.69 1.99 7.84
CA GLU A 222 11.64 2.13 6.81
C GLU A 222 10.88 3.48 6.90
N SER A 223 11.04 4.18 8.02
CA SER A 223 10.50 5.53 8.26
C SER A 223 11.47 6.68 7.95
N ASN A 224 12.69 6.38 7.51
CA ASN A 224 13.74 7.36 7.26
C ASN A 224 14.21 7.30 5.80
N PRO A 225 14.36 8.46 5.11
CA PRO A 225 14.83 8.54 3.73
C PRO A 225 16.28 8.05 3.55
#